data_AF-H0V479-F1
#
_entry.id   AF-H0V479-F1
#
_cell.length_a   1.000
_cell.length_b   1.000
_cell.length_c   1.000
_cell.angle_alpha   90.00
_cell.angle_beta   90.00
_cell.angle_gamma   90.00
#
_symmetry.space_group_name_H-M   'P 1'
#
loop_
_entity.id
_entity.type
_entity.pdbx_description
1 polymer ?
#
loop_
_entity_poly.entity_id
_entity_poly.type
_entity_poly.pdbx_seq_one_letter_code
_entity_poly.pdbx_strand_id
1 'polypeptide(L)'
;MLVNQRILKVHYPKLEVSEDCLYLNIYAPAHADVGSNLPVMVWFPGGGFENGSASIFDGSALAAYENVLVVTIQYRLGIFGFFK
;
A
#
# COMPACT_ATOMS: atom_id res chain seq x y z
N MET A 1 5.34 6.91 23.12
CA MET A 1 5.59 5.71 23.96
C MET A 1 6.51 4.80 23.16
N LEU A 2 7.77 4.68 23.58
CA LEU A 2 8.84 4.02 22.83
C LEU A 2 8.60 2.50 22.77
N VAL A 3 8.20 1.98 21.61
CA VAL A 3 8.17 0.52 21.39
C VAL A 3 9.60 0.07 21.11
N ASN A 4 10.13 -0.75 22.03
CA ASN A 4 11.46 -1.33 21.96
C ASN A 4 11.53 -2.35 20.80
N GLN A 5 12.14 -1.94 19.68
CA GLN A 5 12.29 -2.73 18.44
C GLN A 5 13.20 -3.97 18.55
N ARG A 6 13.57 -4.41 19.76
CA ARG A 6 14.54 -5.51 19.98
C ARG A 6 13.92 -6.92 20.04
N ILE A 7 12.60 -7.07 20.09
CA ILE A 7 11.96 -8.39 20.33
C ILE A 7 11.52 -9.10 19.04
N LEU A 8 11.41 -8.38 17.92
CA LEU A 8 11.15 -8.98 16.61
C LEU A 8 12.06 -8.27 15.60
N LYS A 9 12.98 -8.99 14.93
CA LYS A 9 13.75 -8.45 13.79
C LYS A 9 12.85 -8.26 12.55
N VAL A 10 11.69 -7.67 12.73
CA VAL A 10 10.82 -7.24 11.63
C VAL A 10 11.10 -5.76 11.45
N HIS A 11 11.86 -5.42 10.42
CA HIS A 11 12.10 -4.03 10.04
C HIS A 11 10.83 -3.51 9.37
N TYR A 12 9.92 -2.94 10.17
CA TYR A 12 8.83 -2.16 9.62
C TYR A 12 9.44 -0.92 8.96
N PRO A 13 9.19 -0.67 7.66
CA PRO A 13 9.65 0.55 7.05
C PRO A 13 9.11 1.72 7.88
N LYS A 14 9.98 2.67 8.20
CA LYS A 14 9.55 3.89 8.87
C LYS A 14 8.70 4.68 7.88
N LEU A 15 7.39 4.56 8.01
CA LEU A 15 6.43 5.33 7.23
C LEU A 15 6.26 6.70 7.87
N GLU A 16 6.40 7.75 7.07
CA GLU A 16 6.04 9.10 7.50
C GLU A 16 4.51 9.25 7.51
N VAL A 17 4.00 9.99 8.49
CA VAL A 17 2.57 10.22 8.68
C VAL A 17 2.27 11.66 8.33
N SER A 18 1.33 11.87 7.42
CA SER A 18 0.86 13.18 6.96
C SER A 18 -0.63 13.12 6.63
N GLU A 19 -1.35 14.24 6.72
CA GLU A 19 -2.71 14.37 6.17
C GLU A 19 -2.69 14.44 4.64
N ASP A 20 -1.57 14.90 4.06
CA ASP A 20 -1.26 14.71 2.66
C ASP A 20 -0.81 13.25 2.45
N CYS A 21 -1.80 12.35 2.39
CA CYS A 21 -1.58 10.90 2.30
C CYS A 21 -2.30 10.24 1.14
N LEU A 22 -3.02 10.98 0.29
CA LEU A 22 -3.84 10.46 -0.81
C LEU A 22 -2.98 10.07 -2.03
N TYR A 23 -2.11 9.09 -1.81
CA TYR A 23 -1.22 8.52 -2.81
C TYR A 23 -1.56 7.06 -3.11
N LEU A 24 -1.04 6.57 -4.23
CA LEU A 24 -1.16 5.16 -4.62
C LEU A 24 0.17 4.70 -5.19
N ASN A 25 0.47 3.41 -5.02
CA ASN A 25 1.62 2.76 -5.64
C ASN A 25 1.13 1.89 -6.80
N ILE A 26 1.87 1.90 -7.90
CA ILE A 26 1.59 1.08 -9.07
C ILE A 26 2.75 0.11 -9.27
N TYR A 27 2.44 -1.17 -9.36
CA TYR A 27 3.37 -2.24 -9.71
C TYR A 27 2.93 -2.84 -11.03
N ALA A 28 3.80 -2.73 -12.02
CA ALA A 28 3.59 -3.29 -13.35
C ALA A 28 4.69 -4.32 -13.65
N PRO A 29 4.39 -5.39 -14.40
CA PRO A 29 5.41 -6.31 -14.87
C PRO A 29 6.37 -5.59 -15.83
N ALA A 30 7.62 -6.03 -15.88
CA ALA A 30 8.70 -5.32 -16.59
C ALA A 30 8.49 -5.14 -18.11
N HIS A 31 7.57 -5.89 -18.71
CA HIS A 31 7.23 -5.83 -20.14
C HIS A 31 5.92 -5.08 -20.41
N ALA A 32 5.27 -4.52 -19.39
CA ALA A 32 4.08 -3.70 -19.56
C ALA A 32 4.46 -2.36 -20.17
N ASP A 33 3.73 -1.96 -21.20
CA ASP A 33 3.91 -0.70 -21.93
C ASP A 33 2.58 0.03 -22.09
N VAL A 34 2.66 1.27 -22.60
CA VAL A 34 1.46 2.05 -22.92
C VAL A 34 0.63 1.29 -23.97
N GLY A 35 -0.62 0.95 -23.62
CA GLY A 35 -1.52 0.17 -24.46
C GLY A 35 -1.58 -1.32 -24.14
N SER A 36 -0.79 -1.81 -23.18
CA SER A 36 -0.95 -3.17 -22.65
C SER A 36 -2.29 -3.32 -21.92
N ASN A 37 -3.11 -4.27 -22.36
CA ASN A 37 -4.40 -4.62 -21.72
C ASN A 37 -4.20 -5.68 -20.63
N LEU A 38 -3.58 -5.27 -19.52
CA LEU A 38 -3.41 -6.14 -18.35
C LEU A 38 -4.61 -6.02 -17.40
N PRO A 39 -5.03 -7.12 -16.75
CA PRO A 39 -5.98 -7.03 -15.65
C PRO A 39 -5.41 -6.20 -14.51
N VAL A 40 -6.23 -5.36 -13.91
CA VAL A 40 -5.84 -4.45 -12.83
C VAL A 40 -6.40 -4.95 -11.51
N MET A 41 -5.53 -5.16 -10.53
CA MET A 41 -5.89 -5.52 -9.16
C MET A 41 -5.67 -4.32 -8.24
N VAL A 42 -6.76 -3.81 -7.65
CA VAL A 42 -6.70 -2.69 -6.70
C VAL A 42 -6.80 -3.24 -5.28
N TRP A 43 -5.80 -2.95 -4.47
CA TRP A 43 -5.69 -3.38 -3.09
C TRP A 43 -5.96 -2.25 -2.11
N PHE A 44 -6.85 -2.54 -1.15
CA PHE A 44 -7.19 -1.64 -0.06
C PHE A 44 -6.54 -2.15 1.22
N PRO A 45 -5.65 -1.37 1.86
CA PRO A 45 -5.07 -1.78 3.13
C PRO A 45 -6.19 -1.90 4.18
N GLY A 46 -6.12 -2.98 4.98
CA GLY A 46 -6.98 -3.17 6.14
C GLY A 46 -6.61 -2.24 7.30
N GLY A 47 -7.05 -2.59 8.51
CA GLY A 47 -6.77 -1.80 9.73
C GLY A 47 -7.99 -1.04 10.28
N GLY A 48 -9.19 -1.52 9.93
CA GLY A 48 -10.44 -1.13 10.60
C GLY A 48 -10.78 0.35 10.45
N PHE A 49 -10.31 1.01 9.38
CA PHE A 49 -10.48 2.43 9.11
C PHE A 49 -9.72 3.38 10.05
N GLU A 50 -8.94 2.87 11.00
CA GLU A 50 -8.19 3.66 12.00
C GLU A 50 -6.68 3.67 11.74
N ASN A 51 -6.16 2.58 11.17
CA ASN A 51 -4.76 2.44 10.79
C ASN A 51 -4.66 1.70 9.45
N GLY A 52 -3.48 1.75 8.82
CA GLY A 52 -3.24 1.13 7.52
C GLY A 52 -2.31 1.98 6.65
N SER A 53 -1.59 1.32 5.74
CA SER A 53 -0.83 2.00 4.70
C SER A 53 -0.64 1.10 3.48
N ALA A 54 -0.75 1.65 2.28
CA ALA A 54 -0.51 0.99 1.01
C ALA A 54 0.93 0.49 0.90
N SER A 55 1.86 1.22 1.52
CA SER A 55 3.31 0.92 1.46
C SER A 55 3.72 -0.25 2.35
N ILE A 56 2.81 -0.85 3.12
CA ILE A 56 3.08 -2.11 3.84
C ILE A 56 3.01 -3.32 2.92
N PHE A 57 2.40 -3.19 1.74
CA PHE A 57 2.25 -4.25 0.76
C PHE A 57 3.09 -3.94 -0.48
N ASP A 58 4.07 -4.79 -0.76
CA ASP A 58 4.83 -4.78 -2.01
C ASP A 58 4.11 -5.66 -3.05
N GLY A 59 3.59 -5.02 -4.10
CA GLY A 59 2.90 -5.68 -5.21
C GLY A 59 3.83 -6.25 -6.30
N SER A 60 5.15 -6.05 -6.19
CA SER A 60 6.12 -6.38 -7.24
C SER A 60 6.10 -7.86 -7.65
N ALA A 61 6.11 -8.76 -6.67
CA ALA A 61 6.08 -10.20 -6.92
C ALA A 61 4.78 -10.62 -7.61
N LEU A 62 3.63 -10.13 -7.12
CA LEU A 62 2.33 -10.47 -7.70
C LEU A 62 2.19 -9.94 -9.12
N ALA A 63 2.63 -8.70 -9.37
CA ALA A 63 2.62 -8.12 -10.71
C ALA A 63 3.48 -8.91 -11.70
N ALA A 64 4.66 -9.38 -11.25
CA ALA A 64 5.60 -10.13 -12.08
C ALA A 64 5.13 -11.57 -12.37
N TYR A 65 4.63 -12.28 -11.36
CA TYR A 65 4.28 -13.71 -11.50
C TYR A 65 2.92 -13.93 -12.16
N GLU A 66 1.92 -13.10 -11.83
CA GLU A 66 0.54 -13.29 -12.32
C GLU A 66 0.22 -12.42 -13.55
N ASN A 67 1.20 -11.65 -14.03
CA ASN A 67 1.05 -10.74 -15.16
C ASN A 67 -0.14 -9.77 -15.01
N VAL A 68 -0.23 -9.16 -13.83
CA VAL A 68 -1.31 -8.23 -13.45
C VAL A 68 -0.72 -6.87 -13.07
N LEU A 69 -1.49 -5.81 -13.26
CA LEU A 69 -1.12 -4.50 -12.75
C LEU A 69 -1.69 -4.35 -11.33
N VAL A 70 -0.82 -4.26 -10.33
CA VAL A 70 -1.23 -4.14 -8.93
C VAL A 70 -1.19 -2.68 -8.52
N VAL A 71 -2.29 -2.19 -7.97
CA VAL A 71 -2.40 -0.84 -7.43
C VAL A 71 -2.67 -0.95 -5.93
N THR A 72 -1.80 -0.42 -5.08
CA THR A 72 -2.08 -0.29 -3.64
C THR A 72 -2.43 1.15 -3.34
N ILE A 73 -3.59 1.39 -2.71
CA ILE A 73 -4.10 2.76 -2.52
C ILE A 73 -4.11 3.20 -1.06
N GLN A 74 -3.93 4.49 -0.83
CA GLN A 74 -4.18 5.13 0.46
C GLN A 74 -5.57 5.75 0.51
N TYR A 75 -6.18 5.70 1.69
CA TYR A 75 -7.39 6.42 2.01
C TYR A 75 -7.27 7.08 3.38
N ARG A 76 -8.07 8.12 3.63
CA ARG A 76 -8.07 8.82 4.92
C ARG A 76 -8.61 7.91 6.02
N LEU A 77 -8.03 8.02 7.21
CA LEU A 77 -8.29 7.14 8.36
C LEU A 77 -8.79 7.96 9.56
N GLY A 78 -9.44 7.28 10.51
CA GLY A 78 -9.95 7.85 11.76
C GLY A 78 -10.82 9.08 11.52
N ILE A 79 -10.59 10.14 12.30
CA ILE A 79 -11.36 11.39 12.21
C ILE A 79 -11.26 12.07 10.83
N PHE A 80 -10.13 11.92 10.14
CA PHE A 80 -9.93 12.55 8.83
C PHE A 80 -10.72 11.87 7.70
N GLY A 81 -11.12 10.61 7.90
CA GLY A 81 -11.88 9.84 6.91
C GLY A 81 -13.33 9.54 7.30
N PHE A 82 -13.63 9.45 8.59
CA PHE A 82 -14.86 8.82 9.09
C PHE A 82 -15.55 9.57 10.24
N PHE A 83 -15.21 10.85 10.45
CA PHE A 83 -15.97 11.71 11.37
C PHE A 83 -17.42 11.84 10.89
N LYS A 84 -18.37 11.72 11.82
CA LYS A 84 -19.81 11.87 11.57
C LYS A 84 -20.39 13.04 12.35
#